data_AF-A0A9W4LDL8-F1
#
_entry.id   AF-A0A9W4LDL8-F1
#
_cell.length_a   1.000
_cell.length_b   1.000
_cell.length_c   1.000
_cell.angle_alpha   90.00
_cell.angle_beta   90.00
_cell.angle_gamma   90.00
#
_symmetry.space_group_name_H-M   'P 1'
#
loop_
_entity.id
_entity.type
_entity.pdbx_description
1 polymer ?
#
loop_
_entity_poly.entity_id
_entity_poly.type
_entity_poly.pdbx_seq_one_letter_code
_entity_poly.pdbx_strand_id
1 'polypeptide(L)'
;MPGDILSRVYERYGVRLLELNVRAFLGLQGRKSVNAELRRTIADQPSMFLAFNNGIVATVDDLDVVSSDAGGLEIRSLKGLQIVNGGQTTASLHRARRKDSLKLDQVSVPVKIIKVGGADLSEMVSSISRAANRQNTVQLADFSANDPFHQQIETLANTTWLDDGKGRWFYERARGS
;
A
#
# COMPACT_ATOMS: atom_id res chain seq x y z
N MET A 1 -6.09 -1.20 11.46
CA MET A 1 -5.91 -2.52 12.09
C MET A 1 -4.51 -2.61 12.70
N PRO A 2 -4.37 -3.08 13.95
CA PRO A 2 -3.06 -3.27 14.58
C PRO A 2 -2.14 -4.20 13.78
N GLY A 3 -0.87 -3.84 13.65
CA GLY A 3 0.13 -4.60 12.89
C GLY A 3 0.40 -5.99 13.47
N ASP A 4 0.36 -6.13 14.80
CA ASP A 4 0.51 -7.43 15.48
C ASP A 4 -0.60 -8.42 15.09
N ILE A 5 -1.86 -7.94 15.00
CA ILE A 5 -2.99 -8.78 14.58
C ILE A 5 -2.78 -9.28 13.14
N LEU A 6 -2.41 -8.38 12.22
CA LEU A 6 -2.14 -8.76 10.82
C LEU A 6 -1.02 -9.81 10.73
N SER A 7 0.05 -9.63 11.51
CA SER A 7 1.16 -10.57 11.55
C SER A 7 0.72 -11.94 12.08
N ARG A 8 -0.10 -12.02 13.13
CA ARG A 8 -0.59 -13.28 13.70
C ARG A 8 -1.54 -14.00 12.76
N VAL A 9 -2.42 -13.26 12.08
CA VAL A 9 -3.31 -13.81 11.05
C VAL A 9 -2.48 -14.44 9.93
N TYR A 10 -1.44 -13.75 9.46
CA TYR A 10 -0.52 -14.31 8.46
C TYR A 10 0.28 -15.51 8.97
N GLU A 11 0.73 -15.49 10.22
CA GLU A 11 1.42 -16.64 10.84
C GLU A 11 0.53 -17.89 10.88
N ARG A 12 -0.77 -17.71 11.16
CA ARG A 12 -1.72 -18.82 11.30
C ARG A 12 -2.13 -19.45 9.95
N TYR A 13 -2.40 -18.63 8.94
CA TYR A 13 -2.96 -19.09 7.66
C TYR A 13 -1.95 -19.06 6.50
N GLY A 14 -0.84 -18.33 6.66
CA GLY A 14 0.26 -18.28 5.71
C GLY A 14 -0.13 -17.79 4.33
N VAL A 15 0.41 -18.48 3.32
CA VAL A 15 0.17 -18.20 1.90
C VAL A 15 -1.30 -18.37 1.48
N ARG A 16 -2.11 -19.13 2.23
CA ARG A 16 -3.54 -19.32 1.93
C ARG A 16 -4.36 -18.04 2.02
N LEU A 17 -3.88 -17.05 2.77
CA LEU A 17 -4.50 -15.71 2.82
C LEU A 17 -4.22 -14.90 1.55
N LEU A 18 -3.25 -15.31 0.74
CA LEU A 18 -2.75 -14.59 -0.43
C LEU A 18 -3.05 -15.34 -1.74
N GLU A 19 -3.76 -16.47 -1.71
CA GLU A 19 -3.99 -17.32 -2.89
C GLU A 19 -4.71 -16.57 -4.02
N LEU A 20 -5.67 -15.70 -3.67
CA LEU A 20 -6.41 -14.89 -4.63
C LEU A 20 -5.68 -13.61 -5.04
N ASN A 21 -4.44 -13.41 -4.57
CA ASN A 21 -3.59 -12.30 -4.94
C ASN A 21 -2.74 -12.66 -6.16
N VAL A 22 -3.11 -12.14 -7.34
CA VAL A 22 -2.41 -12.42 -8.61
C VAL A 22 -0.92 -11.99 -8.57
N ARG A 23 -0.54 -11.03 -7.71
CA ARG A 23 0.88 -10.64 -7.50
C ARG A 23 1.62 -11.58 -6.55
N ALA A 24 0.95 -12.25 -5.61
CA ALA A 24 1.61 -13.21 -4.72
C ALA A 24 2.16 -14.41 -5.50
N PHE A 25 1.50 -14.79 -6.60
CA PHE A 25 1.96 -15.86 -7.49
C PHE A 25 3.21 -15.50 -8.31
N LEU A 26 3.50 -14.21 -8.51
CA LEU A 26 4.51 -13.75 -9.48
C LEU A 26 5.79 -13.13 -8.88
N GLY A 27 5.90 -12.92 -7.57
CA GLY A 27 7.17 -12.38 -7.07
C GLY A 27 7.19 -11.85 -5.65
N LEU A 28 7.15 -12.75 -4.67
CA LEU A 28 7.63 -12.43 -3.31
C LEU A 28 9.16 -12.17 -3.28
N GLN A 29 9.89 -12.50 -4.36
CA GLN A 29 11.35 -12.40 -4.43
C GLN A 29 11.92 -11.14 -5.12
N GLY A 30 11.08 -10.25 -5.67
CA GLY A 30 11.54 -9.31 -6.72
C GLY A 30 11.85 -7.85 -6.36
N ARG A 31 11.46 -7.31 -5.20
CA ARG A 31 11.62 -5.86 -4.92
C ARG A 31 12.24 -5.59 -3.55
N LYS A 32 13.58 -5.57 -3.52
CA LYS A 32 14.37 -5.25 -2.30
C LYS A 32 14.05 -3.85 -1.74
N SER A 33 13.67 -2.88 -2.57
CA SER A 33 13.43 -1.48 -2.14
C SER A 33 12.17 -1.30 -1.29
N VAL A 34 11.02 -1.77 -1.75
CA VAL A 34 9.73 -1.64 -1.02
C VAL A 34 9.78 -2.36 0.33
N ASN A 35 10.37 -3.55 0.37
CA ASN A 35 10.54 -4.31 1.60
C ASN A 35 11.51 -3.61 2.58
N ALA A 36 12.51 -2.89 2.07
CA ALA A 36 13.44 -2.12 2.89
C ALA A 36 12.77 -0.88 3.49
N GLU A 37 11.94 -0.18 2.73
CA GLU A 37 11.18 0.98 3.20
C GLU A 37 10.15 0.59 4.27
N LEU A 38 9.35 -0.46 4.01
CA LEU A 38 8.43 -1.04 4.99
C LEU A 38 9.14 -1.37 6.30
N ARG A 39 10.28 -2.06 6.21
CA ARG A 39 11.09 -2.43 7.39
C ARG A 39 11.61 -1.19 8.10
N ARG A 40 12.09 -0.19 7.37
CA ARG A 40 12.60 1.07 7.93
C ARG A 40 11.51 1.79 8.69
N THR A 41 10.30 1.93 8.12
CA THR A 41 9.18 2.54 8.82
C THR A 41 8.80 1.76 10.07
N ILE A 42 8.78 0.42 10.04
CA ILE A 42 8.50 -0.40 11.23
C ILE A 42 9.55 -0.18 12.33
N ALA A 43 10.83 -0.08 11.97
CA ALA A 43 11.91 0.05 12.94
C ALA A 43 12.07 1.48 13.49
N ASP A 44 12.04 2.48 12.60
CA ASP A 44 12.43 3.85 12.91
C ASP A 44 11.22 4.74 13.24
N GLN A 45 10.06 4.50 12.61
CA GLN A 45 8.87 5.36 12.69
C GLN A 45 7.55 4.56 12.70
N PRO A 46 7.35 3.63 13.65
CA PRO A 46 6.22 2.69 13.62
C PRO A 46 4.85 3.37 13.70
N SER A 47 4.74 4.50 14.41
CA SER A 47 3.50 5.30 14.50
C SER A 47 3.09 5.93 13.17
N MET A 48 4.05 6.20 12.28
CA MET A 48 3.81 6.75 10.94
C MET A 48 3.48 5.67 9.91
N PHE A 49 3.49 4.38 10.29
CA PHE A 49 3.23 3.29 9.37
C PHE A 49 1.87 3.41 8.68
N LEU A 50 0.85 3.92 9.38
CA LEU A 50 -0.47 4.15 8.81
C LEU A 50 -0.42 5.17 7.65
N ALA A 51 0.42 6.20 7.78
CA ALA A 51 0.50 7.30 6.82
C ALA A 51 1.39 6.97 5.61
N PHE A 52 2.48 6.24 5.83
CA PHE A 52 3.46 5.96 4.77
C PHE A 52 3.15 4.71 3.96
N ASN A 53 2.19 3.90 4.37
CA ASN A 53 1.89 2.63 3.71
C ASN A 53 0.46 2.62 3.17
N ASN A 54 0.32 2.12 1.94
CA ASN A 54 -0.97 1.96 1.26
C ASN A 54 -1.92 0.94 1.95
N GLY A 55 -1.41 0.17 2.92
CA GLY A 55 -2.20 -0.77 3.70
C GLY A 55 -2.46 -2.09 2.99
N ILE A 56 -3.63 -2.67 3.26
CA ILE A 56 -4.09 -3.91 2.65
C ILE A 56 -5.54 -3.78 2.15
N VAL A 57 -5.84 -4.50 1.08
CA VAL A 57 -7.22 -4.71 0.62
C VAL A 57 -7.54 -6.18 0.80
N ALA A 58 -8.65 -6.48 1.46
CA ALA A 58 -9.09 -7.83 1.72
C ALA A 58 -10.58 -8.02 1.38
N THR A 59 -10.91 -9.23 0.95
CA THR A 59 -12.28 -9.69 0.72
C THR A 59 -12.67 -10.68 1.80
N VAL A 60 -13.96 -10.72 2.15
CA VAL A 60 -14.54 -11.64 3.14
C VAL A 60 -15.89 -12.15 2.65
N ASP A 61 -16.20 -13.40 2.95
CA ASP A 61 -17.53 -13.98 2.70
C ASP A 61 -18.58 -13.33 3.61
N ASP A 62 -18.18 -13.09 4.86
CA ASP A 62 -19.05 -12.48 5.86
C ASP A 62 -18.26 -11.63 6.87
N LEU A 63 -18.95 -10.66 7.44
CA LEU A 63 -18.43 -9.65 8.35
C LEU A 63 -19.46 -9.40 9.46
N ASP A 64 -19.07 -9.67 10.70
CA ASP A 64 -19.86 -9.33 11.88
C ASP A 64 -19.28 -8.07 12.55
N VAL A 65 -20.09 -7.02 12.64
CA VAL A 65 -19.73 -5.71 13.20
C VAL A 65 -20.63 -5.43 14.39
N VAL A 66 -20.02 -4.95 15.47
CA VAL A 66 -20.71 -4.61 16.71
C VAL A 66 -20.46 -3.16 17.06
N SER A 67 -21.39 -2.57 17.79
CA SER A 67 -21.13 -1.30 18.46
C SER A 67 -20.23 -1.55 19.66
N SER A 68 -19.12 -0.82 19.74
CA SER A 68 -18.30 -0.73 20.95
C SER A 68 -19.05 0.08 22.03
N ASP A 69 -18.69 -0.17 23.28
CA ASP A 69 -19.18 0.60 24.43
C ASP A 69 -18.82 2.09 24.35
N ALA A 70 -17.79 2.44 23.55
CA ALA A 70 -17.33 3.80 23.30
C ALA A 70 -18.03 4.48 22.09
N GLY A 71 -19.06 3.85 21.51
CA GLY A 71 -19.84 4.42 20.40
C GLY A 71 -19.23 4.28 19.00
N GLY A 72 -18.09 3.59 18.87
CA GLY A 72 -17.51 3.19 17.58
C GLY A 72 -18.02 1.83 17.07
N LEU A 73 -17.67 1.47 15.83
CA LEU A 73 -17.88 0.13 15.29
C LEU A 73 -16.64 -0.73 15.47
N GLU A 74 -16.82 -1.97 15.90
CA GLU A 74 -15.79 -2.98 16.04
C GLU A 74 -16.11 -4.22 15.21
N ILE A 75 -15.08 -4.80 14.62
CA ILE A 75 -15.20 -6.05 13.88
C ILE A 75 -15.10 -7.20 14.87
N ARG A 76 -16.21 -7.92 15.10
CA ARG A 76 -16.21 -9.11 15.96
C ARG A 76 -15.62 -10.32 15.23
N SER A 77 -16.00 -10.53 13.97
CA SER A 77 -15.49 -11.65 13.19
C SER A 77 -15.49 -11.40 11.68
N LEU A 78 -14.57 -12.08 10.99
CA LEU A 78 -14.44 -12.12 9.54
C LEU A 78 -14.43 -13.57 9.09
N LYS A 79 -15.26 -13.90 8.10
CA LYS A 79 -15.29 -15.24 7.48
C LYS A 79 -14.72 -15.17 6.07
N GLY A 80 -13.91 -16.15 5.70
CA GLY A 80 -13.35 -16.22 4.34
C GLY A 80 -12.38 -15.09 4.00
N LEU A 81 -11.59 -14.62 4.97
CA LEU A 81 -10.65 -13.52 4.75
C LEU A 81 -9.61 -13.87 3.69
N GLN A 82 -9.48 -13.01 2.67
CA GLN A 82 -8.53 -13.14 1.57
C GLN A 82 -7.90 -11.77 1.25
N ILE A 83 -6.58 -11.67 1.27
CA ILE A 83 -5.85 -10.42 1.02
C ILE A 83 -5.50 -10.32 -0.47
N VAL A 84 -6.23 -9.48 -1.18
CA VAL A 84 -6.11 -9.29 -2.64
C VAL A 84 -5.07 -8.23 -3.03
N ASN A 85 -4.66 -7.38 -2.08
CA ASN A 85 -3.56 -6.42 -2.19
C ASN A 85 -2.88 -6.22 -0.83
N GLY A 86 -1.56 -6.01 -0.81
CA GLY A 86 -0.79 -5.77 0.42
C GLY A 86 -0.01 -6.98 0.93
N GLY A 87 0.21 -8.01 0.09
CA GLY A 87 0.98 -9.20 0.47
C GLY A 87 2.40 -8.89 0.96
N GLN A 88 3.07 -7.88 0.38
CA GLN A 88 4.38 -7.40 0.85
C GLN A 88 4.31 -6.74 2.23
N THR A 89 3.29 -5.91 2.47
CA THR A 89 3.01 -5.29 3.78
C THR A 89 2.84 -6.36 4.85
N THR A 90 1.96 -7.34 4.59
CA THR A 90 1.66 -8.44 5.50
C THR A 90 2.89 -9.31 5.79
N ALA A 91 3.64 -9.71 4.74
CA ALA A 91 4.85 -10.51 4.90
C ALA A 91 5.97 -9.74 5.62
N SER A 92 6.11 -8.44 5.37
CA SER A 92 7.11 -7.59 6.02
C SER A 92 6.84 -7.42 7.50
N LEU A 93 5.58 -7.21 7.90
CA LEU A 93 5.19 -7.17 9.31
C LEU A 93 5.48 -8.50 10.02
N HIS A 94 5.11 -9.62 9.39
CA HIS A 94 5.41 -10.94 9.93
C HIS A 94 6.90 -11.18 10.11
N ARG A 95 7.70 -10.85 9.09
CA ARG A 95 9.16 -10.98 9.16
C ARG A 95 9.76 -10.05 10.23
N ALA A 96 9.30 -8.81 10.33
CA ALA A 96 9.76 -7.86 11.34
C ALA A 96 9.52 -8.39 12.75
N ARG A 97 8.34 -8.96 13.03
CA ARG A 97 8.00 -9.56 14.32
C ARG A 97 8.76 -10.86 14.60
N ARG A 98 8.91 -11.75 13.62
CA ARG A 98 9.46 -13.11 13.83
C ARG A 98 10.96 -13.23 13.67
N LYS A 99 11.54 -12.54 12.69
CA LYS A 99 12.97 -12.63 12.36
C LYS A 99 13.78 -11.50 12.99
N ASP A 100 13.23 -10.29 12.98
CA ASP A 100 13.91 -9.10 13.49
C ASP A 100 13.50 -8.75 14.94
N SER A 101 12.56 -9.50 15.52
CA SER A 101 12.05 -9.33 16.88
C SER A 101 11.57 -7.90 17.20
N LEU A 102 11.09 -7.17 16.19
CA LEU A 102 10.56 -5.82 16.35
C LEU A 102 9.16 -5.86 16.95
N LYS A 103 8.86 -4.87 17.81
CA LYS A 103 7.52 -4.66 18.36
C LYS A 103 6.63 -3.97 17.32
N LEU A 104 5.39 -4.42 17.21
CA LEU A 104 4.38 -3.89 16.28
C LEU A 104 3.22 -3.19 17.00
N ASP A 105 3.41 -2.85 18.28
CA ASP A 105 2.44 -2.22 19.17
C ASP A 105 2.00 -0.84 18.70
N GLN A 106 2.92 -0.07 18.11
CA GLN A 106 2.63 1.25 17.55
C GLN A 106 2.27 1.23 16.06
N VAL A 107 2.28 0.05 15.43
CA VAL A 107 2.03 -0.07 14.00
C VAL A 107 0.54 -0.20 13.74
N SER A 108 -0.02 0.75 12.99
CA SER A 108 -1.39 0.68 12.48
C SER A 108 -1.40 0.57 10.95
N VAL A 109 -2.16 -0.39 10.44
CA VAL A 109 -2.27 -0.68 9.00
C VAL A 109 -3.65 -0.22 8.51
N PRO A 110 -3.73 0.58 7.43
CA PRO A 110 -5.01 0.88 6.80
C PRO A 110 -5.55 -0.39 6.12
N VAL A 111 -6.83 -0.69 6.33
CA VAL A 111 -7.46 -1.91 5.82
C VAL A 111 -8.75 -1.56 5.12
N LYS A 112 -8.90 -1.95 3.85
CA LYS A 112 -10.18 -1.96 3.14
C LYS A 112 -10.72 -3.39 3.11
N ILE A 113 -11.86 -3.61 3.77
CA ILE A 113 -12.55 -4.91 3.77
C ILE A 113 -13.75 -4.82 2.84
N ILE A 114 -13.88 -5.78 1.93
CA ILE A 114 -14.97 -5.86 0.97
C ILE A 114 -15.70 -7.18 1.22
N LYS A 115 -16.94 -7.09 1.72
CA LYS A 115 -17.82 -8.27 1.81
C LYS A 115 -18.24 -8.65 0.39
N VAL A 116 -18.01 -9.90 0.04
CA VAL A 116 -18.27 -10.47 -1.28
C VAL A 116 -19.25 -11.63 -1.16
N GLY A 117 -20.24 -11.70 -2.05
CA GLY A 117 -21.25 -12.76 -2.05
C GLY A 117 -21.91 -12.94 -3.43
N GLY A 118 -22.60 -14.05 -3.63
CA GLY A 118 -23.27 -14.39 -4.90
C GLY A 118 -22.46 -15.32 -5.82
N ALA A 119 -23.02 -15.63 -7.00
CA ALA A 119 -22.51 -16.65 -7.93
C ALA A 119 -21.13 -16.32 -8.56
N ASP A 120 -20.76 -15.04 -8.67
CA ASP A 120 -19.53 -14.58 -9.34
C ASP A 120 -18.42 -14.12 -8.38
N LEU A 121 -18.30 -14.80 -7.24
CA LEU A 121 -17.30 -14.49 -6.21
C LEU A 121 -15.86 -14.43 -6.76
N SER A 122 -15.47 -15.39 -7.59
CA SER A 122 -14.12 -15.49 -8.15
C SER A 122 -13.82 -14.36 -9.14
N GLU A 123 -14.78 -14.01 -9.99
CA GLU A 123 -14.65 -12.92 -10.96
C GLU A 123 -14.61 -11.56 -10.27
N MET A 124 -15.46 -11.35 -9.27
CA MET A 124 -15.45 -10.12 -8.47
C MET A 124 -14.14 -9.96 -7.71
N VAL A 125 -13.65 -11.02 -7.04
CA VAL A 125 -12.36 -10.99 -6.34
C VAL A 125 -11.21 -10.70 -7.32
N SER A 126 -11.20 -11.34 -8.49
CA SER A 126 -10.22 -11.06 -9.55
C SER A 126 -10.28 -9.60 -10.01
N SER A 127 -11.47 -9.05 -10.22
CA SER A 127 -11.67 -7.66 -10.63
C SER A 127 -11.25 -6.66 -9.56
N ILE A 128 -11.56 -6.93 -8.29
CA ILE A 128 -11.08 -6.15 -7.14
C ILE A 128 -9.55 -6.20 -7.08
N SER A 129 -8.94 -7.39 -7.22
CA SER A 129 -7.48 -7.52 -7.21
C SER A 129 -6.86 -6.74 -8.36
N ARG A 130 -7.40 -6.84 -9.59
CA ARG A 130 -6.93 -6.04 -10.74
C ARG A 130 -7.05 -4.55 -10.48
N ALA A 131 -8.19 -4.06 -9.99
CA ALA A 131 -8.41 -2.65 -9.68
C ALA A 131 -7.47 -2.14 -8.58
N ALA A 132 -7.30 -2.90 -7.49
CA ALA A 132 -6.39 -2.55 -6.39
C ALA A 132 -4.92 -2.55 -6.84
N ASN A 133 -4.55 -3.38 -7.82
CA ASN A 133 -3.18 -3.45 -8.36
C ASN A 133 -2.91 -2.47 -9.52
N ARG A 134 -3.96 -1.82 -10.06
CA ARG A 134 -3.90 -0.85 -11.17
C ARG A 134 -3.51 0.56 -10.75
N GLN A 135 -3.37 0.85 -9.45
CA GLN A 135 -2.73 2.11 -9.03
C GLN A 135 -1.29 2.11 -9.56
N ASN A 136 -1.02 2.99 -10.53
CA ASN A 136 0.30 3.17 -11.11
C ASN A 136 1.32 3.42 -9.99
N THR A 137 2.52 2.88 -10.16
CA THR A 137 3.64 3.26 -9.29
C THR A 137 3.93 4.73 -9.58
N VAL A 138 3.55 5.61 -8.66
CA VAL A 138 4.01 7.01 -8.67
C VAL A 138 5.53 6.95 -8.62
N GLN A 139 6.19 7.42 -9.67
CA GLN A 139 7.65 7.42 -9.71
C GLN A 139 8.16 8.44 -8.71
N LEU A 140 9.35 8.21 -8.14
CA LEU A 140 9.96 9.21 -7.23
C LEU A 140 10.07 10.59 -7.92
N ALA A 141 10.26 10.58 -9.25
CA ALA A 141 10.24 11.79 -10.10
C ALA A 141 8.91 12.54 -10.06
N ASP A 142 7.77 11.85 -9.91
CA ASP A 142 6.45 12.47 -9.80
C ASP A 142 6.27 13.16 -8.42
N PHE A 143 6.98 12.69 -7.39
CA PHE A 143 7.01 13.35 -6.07
C PHE A 143 8.00 14.53 -6.04
N SER A 144 9.11 14.46 -6.79
CA SER A 144 10.09 15.54 -6.86
C SER A 144 9.63 16.70 -7.76
N ALA A 145 8.57 16.55 -8.56
CA ALA A 145 8.01 17.63 -9.37
C ALA A 145 7.72 18.93 -8.58
N ASN A 146 7.42 18.80 -7.28
CA ASN A 146 7.16 19.91 -6.37
C ASN A 146 8.39 20.37 -5.57
N ASP A 147 9.55 19.74 -5.72
CA ASP A 147 10.79 20.19 -5.06
C ASP A 147 11.14 21.62 -5.52
N PRO A 148 11.56 22.52 -4.62
CA PRO A 148 11.98 23.88 -4.98
C PRO A 148 13.01 23.93 -6.12
N PHE A 149 13.91 22.94 -6.20
CA PHE A 149 14.86 22.83 -7.31
C PHE A 149 14.14 22.73 -8.67
N HIS A 150 13.17 21.83 -8.78
CA HIS A 150 12.44 21.60 -10.03
C HIS A 150 11.55 22.79 -10.40
N GLN A 151 10.95 23.49 -9.41
CA GLN A 151 10.20 24.74 -9.64
C GLN A 151 11.09 25.88 -10.16
N GLN A 152 12.32 26.00 -9.63
CA GLN A 152 13.28 27.00 -10.09
C GLN A 152 13.74 26.72 -11.53
N ILE A 153 14.01 25.46 -11.88
CA ILE A 153 14.37 25.06 -13.24
C ILE A 153 13.23 25.39 -14.22
N GLU A 154 11.96 25.09 -13.88
CA GLU A 154 10.81 25.45 -14.71
C GLU A 154 10.69 26.97 -14.91
N THR A 155 10.89 27.74 -13.84
CA THR A 155 10.85 29.20 -13.90
C THR A 155 11.93 29.74 -14.83
N LEU A 156 13.17 29.25 -14.69
CA LEU A 156 14.28 29.61 -15.57
C LEU A 156 13.98 29.22 -17.01
N ALA A 157 13.47 28.01 -17.25
CA ALA A 157 13.15 27.55 -18.59
C ALA A 157 12.11 28.46 -19.27
N ASN A 158 11.04 28.79 -18.54
CA ASN A 158 9.95 29.64 -19.03
C ASN A 158 10.30 31.13 -19.15
N THR A 159 11.40 31.59 -18.54
CA THR A 159 11.81 33.01 -18.56
C THR A 159 13.07 33.27 -19.36
N THR A 160 13.85 32.23 -19.65
CA THR A 160 15.10 32.34 -20.43
C THR A 160 14.79 32.18 -21.91
N TRP A 161 15.02 33.24 -22.67
CA TRP A 161 14.98 33.21 -24.13
C TRP A 161 16.21 32.51 -24.69
N LEU A 162 16.03 31.81 -25.80
CA LEU A 162 17.13 31.31 -26.61
C LEU A 162 17.91 32.49 -27.21
N ASP A 163 19.18 32.27 -27.55
CA ASP A 163 20.07 33.31 -28.10
C ASP A 163 19.54 33.94 -29.40
N ASP A 164 18.71 33.21 -30.14
CA ASP A 164 18.06 33.66 -31.38
C ASP A 164 16.77 34.46 -31.15
N GLY A 165 16.32 34.58 -29.89
CA GLY A 165 15.08 35.24 -29.49
C GLY A 165 13.80 34.55 -29.97
N LYS A 166 13.89 33.36 -30.60
CA LYS A 166 12.77 32.65 -31.25
C LYS A 166 12.35 31.41 -30.47
N GLY A 167 12.36 31.50 -29.15
CA GLY A 167 11.85 30.46 -28.29
C GLY A 167 12.36 30.59 -26.87
N ARG A 168 11.85 29.71 -26.02
CA ARG A 168 12.31 29.54 -24.64
C ARG A 168 12.61 28.08 -24.40
N TRP A 169 13.38 27.81 -23.36
CA TRP A 169 13.62 26.46 -22.91
C TRP A 169 12.32 25.84 -22.39
N PHE A 170 12.16 24.53 -22.58
CA PHE A 170 11.01 23.78 -22.06
C PHE A 170 11.49 22.78 -21.00
N TYR A 171 10.79 22.77 -19.87
CA TYR A 171 11.03 21.84 -18.79
C TYR A 171 9.69 21.37 -18.22
N GLU A 172 9.38 20.08 -18.40
CA GLU A 172 8.16 19.45 -17.89
C GLU A 172 8.45 18.85 -16.51
N ARG A 173 7.80 19.37 -15.46
CA ARG A 173 7.99 18.89 -14.07
C ARG A 173 7.20 17.62 -13.76
N ALA A 174 6.00 17.48 -14.30
CA ALA A 174 5.13 16.34 -14.08
C ALA A 174 4.59 15.84 -15.42
N ARG A 175 4.63 14.53 -15.66
CA ARG A 175 4.17 13.97 -16.94
C ARG A 175 2.70 14.27 -17.17
N GLY A 176 2.39 14.93 -18.28
CA GLY A 176 1.01 15.21 -18.70
C GLY A 176 0.41 16.48 -18.10
N SER A 177 1.25 17.40 -17.60
CA SER A 177 0.87 18.76 -17.20
C SER A 177 0.90 19.74 -18.36
#